data_AF-A0A942ZBX9-F1
#
_entry.id   AF-A0A942ZBX9-F1
#
_cell.length_a   1.000
_cell.length_b   1.000
_cell.length_c   1.000
_cell.angle_alpha   90.00
_cell.angle_beta   90.00
_cell.angle_gamma   90.00
#
_symmetry.space_group_name_H-M   'P 1'
#
loop_
_entity.id
_entity.type
_entity.pdbx_description
1 polymer ?
#
loop_
_entity_poly.entity_id
_entity_poly.type
_entity_poly.pdbx_seq_one_letter_code
_entity_poly.pdbx_strand_id
1 'polypeptide(L)'
;MNKKFNGFTLAETLMTLVIIGVIAAITIPNLKKQADAQQTIAGLKKAYSTLSNVINMSENENSYLKSWNFNLSSEDFYKTYLTDYFNVISECSSLSSACFGDGIKYANGNDFSGTSAYSFILADGSRVILLNQKAHAHFLYDINGNKKPNKVGMDVFVFTLTPRAFSEEGTHNVPEPGLYPFGAGLSRNEMLTQCKGQGDACTGLIISDNYQIKSDFPW
;
A
#
# COMPACT_ATOMS: atom_id res chain seq x y z
N MET A 1 4.70 -19.29 66.12
CA MET A 1 3.82 -19.79 65.03
C MET A 1 4.61 -19.80 63.74
N ASN A 2 5.09 -20.96 63.29
CA ASN A 2 5.80 -21.07 62.01
C ASN A 2 4.77 -21.06 60.87
N LYS A 3 4.71 -19.97 60.10
CA LYS A 3 3.98 -19.93 58.83
C LYS A 3 4.69 -20.86 57.85
N LYS A 4 4.08 -22.00 57.52
CA LYS A 4 4.52 -22.83 56.39
C LYS A 4 4.30 -22.03 55.11
N PHE A 5 5.38 -21.70 54.39
CA PHE A 5 5.30 -21.22 53.03
C PHE A 5 5.06 -22.44 52.13
N ASN A 6 3.87 -22.54 51.53
CA ASN A 6 3.61 -23.50 50.46
C ASN A 6 4.30 -22.96 49.19
N GLY A 7 5.48 -23.48 48.89
CA GLY A 7 6.18 -23.19 47.63
C GLY A 7 5.60 -24.02 46.49
N PHE A 8 5.64 -23.49 45.27
CA PHE A 8 5.28 -24.24 44.06
C PHE A 8 6.25 -25.41 43.85
N THR A 9 5.71 -26.57 43.49
CA THR A 9 6.53 -27.72 43.10
C THR A 9 7.12 -27.50 41.71
N LEU A 10 8.27 -28.14 41.44
CA LEU A 10 8.89 -28.11 40.11
C LEU A 10 7.90 -28.60 39.03
N ALA A 11 7.12 -29.64 39.33
CA ALA A 11 6.10 -30.18 38.42
C ALA A 11 4.96 -29.19 38.13
N GLU A 12 4.47 -28.45 39.13
CA GLU A 12 3.46 -27.38 38.92
C GLU A 12 4.02 -26.26 38.05
N THR A 13 5.26 -25.84 38.29
CA THR A 13 5.89 -24.81 37.44
C THR A 13 6.14 -25.29 36.01
N LEU A 14 6.49 -26.56 35.80
CA LEU A 14 6.68 -27.14 34.46
C LEU A 14 5.36 -27.26 33.69
N MET A 15 4.30 -27.77 34.32
CA MET A 15 2.99 -27.87 33.66
C MET A 15 2.45 -26.49 33.26
N THR A 16 2.59 -25.48 34.13
CA THR A 16 2.13 -24.12 33.82
C THR A 16 2.93 -23.49 32.68
N LEU A 17 4.25 -23.65 32.65
CA LEU A 17 5.08 -23.18 31.52
C LEU A 17 4.74 -23.89 30.21
N VAL A 18 4.48 -25.21 30.24
CA VAL A 18 4.03 -25.96 29.06
C VAL A 18 2.68 -25.45 28.55
N ILE A 19 1.71 -25.26 29.44
CA ILE A 19 0.37 -24.76 29.08
C ILE A 19 0.46 -23.35 28.47
N ILE A 20 1.19 -22.43 29.12
CA ILE A 20 1.41 -21.08 28.60
C ILE A 20 2.14 -21.13 27.25
N GLY A 21 3.14 -22.00 27.10
CA GLY A 21 3.86 -22.18 25.84
C GLY A 21 2.97 -22.62 24.69
N VAL A 22 2.09 -23.61 24.91
CA VAL A 22 1.14 -24.08 23.88
C VAL A 22 0.13 -23.00 23.53
N ILE A 23 -0.44 -22.32 24.52
CA ILE A 23 -1.42 -21.24 24.28
C ILE A 23 -0.75 -20.09 23.52
N ALA A 24 0.45 -19.67 23.93
CA ALA A 24 1.21 -18.60 23.28
C ALA A 24 1.54 -18.94 21.82
N ALA A 25 1.93 -20.18 21.53
CA ALA A 25 2.24 -20.64 20.18
C ALA A 25 1.04 -20.54 19.21
N ILE A 26 -0.18 -20.74 19.70
CA ILE A 26 -1.41 -20.65 18.89
C ILE A 26 -1.91 -19.20 18.80
N THR A 27 -1.81 -18.43 19.88
CA THR A 27 -2.43 -17.11 19.99
C THR A 27 -1.57 -15.99 19.40
N ILE A 28 -0.24 -16.02 19.59
CA ILE A 28 0.66 -14.95 19.14
C ILE A 28 0.64 -14.76 17.62
N PRO A 29 0.71 -15.82 16.78
CA PRO A 29 0.68 -15.64 15.33
C PRO A 29 -0.63 -15.02 14.83
N ASN A 30 -1.76 -15.45 15.40
CA ASN A 30 -3.08 -14.93 15.02
C ASN A 30 -3.25 -13.47 15.43
N LEU A 31 -2.84 -13.12 16.65
CA LEU A 31 -2.87 -11.73 17.13
C LEU A 31 -1.98 -10.83 16.26
N LYS A 32 -0.77 -11.30 15.91
CA LYS A 32 0.14 -10.58 15.02
C LYS A 32 -0.49 -10.37 13.64
N LYS A 33 -1.05 -11.42 13.03
CA LYS A 33 -1.74 -11.30 11.72
C LYS A 33 -2.85 -10.26 11.75
N GLN A 34 -3.65 -10.24 12.82
CA GLN A 34 -4.73 -9.26 12.98
C GLN A 34 -4.18 -7.83 13.18
N ALA A 35 -3.14 -7.66 13.98
CA ALA A 35 -2.51 -6.36 14.20
C ALA A 35 -1.88 -5.80 12.92
N ASP A 36 -1.15 -6.64 12.18
CA ASP A 36 -0.54 -6.29 10.90
C ASP A 36 -1.61 -5.88 9.88
N ALA A 37 -2.72 -6.63 9.79
CA ALA A 37 -3.85 -6.29 8.91
C ALA A 37 -4.47 -4.92 9.25
N GLN A 38 -4.65 -4.60 10.53
CA GLN A 38 -5.18 -3.30 10.97
C GLN A 38 -4.21 -2.16 10.64
N GLN A 39 -2.91 -2.37 10.84
CA GLN A 39 -1.88 -1.40 10.47
C GLN A 39 -1.89 -1.15 8.96
N THR A 40 -2.01 -2.21 8.16
CA THR A 40 -2.09 -2.09 6.70
C THR A 40 -3.33 -1.31 6.25
N ILE A 41 -4.50 -1.59 6.82
CA ILE A 41 -5.74 -0.85 6.52
C ILE A 41 -5.59 0.63 6.89
N ALA A 42 -5.02 0.94 8.06
CA ALA A 42 -4.80 2.31 8.49
C ALA A 42 -3.82 3.04 7.55
N GLY A 43 -2.72 2.38 7.17
CA GLY A 43 -1.75 2.88 6.20
C GLY A 43 -2.37 3.15 4.83
N LEU A 44 -3.20 2.23 4.32
CA LEU A 44 -3.91 2.39 3.05
C LEU A 44 -4.87 3.58 3.05
N LYS A 45 -5.67 3.74 4.12
CA LYS A 45 -6.58 4.89 4.28
C LYS A 45 -5.82 6.20 4.30
N LYS A 46 -4.68 6.23 5.00
CA LYS A 46 -3.79 7.38 5.04
C LYS A 46 -3.23 7.69 3.65
N ALA A 47 -2.71 6.68 2.93
CA ALA A 47 -2.19 6.85 1.58
C ALA A 47 -3.23 7.47 0.64
N TYR A 48 -4.45 6.92 0.63
CA TYR A 48 -5.55 7.49 -0.16
C TYR A 48 -5.85 8.94 0.24
N SER A 49 -5.95 9.23 1.54
CA SER A 49 -6.23 10.59 2.03
C SER A 49 -5.11 11.57 1.64
N THR A 50 -3.84 11.17 1.76
CA THR A 50 -2.69 11.98 1.35
C THR A 50 -2.76 12.31 -0.13
N LEU A 51 -2.96 11.30 -0.98
CA LEU A 51 -3.04 11.49 -2.43
C LEU A 51 -4.24 12.37 -2.82
N SER A 52 -5.42 12.10 -2.27
CA SER A 52 -6.61 12.92 -2.50
C SER A 52 -6.41 14.38 -2.10
N ASN A 53 -5.78 14.63 -0.96
CA ASN A 53 -5.50 16.00 -0.50
C ASN A 53 -4.54 16.73 -1.44
N VAL A 54 -3.46 16.07 -1.85
CA VAL A 54 -2.48 16.62 -2.81
C VAL A 54 -3.15 16.98 -4.14
N ILE A 55 -3.99 16.10 -4.67
CA ILE A 55 -4.69 16.34 -5.94
C ILE A 55 -5.66 17.51 -5.80
N ASN A 56 -6.45 17.55 -4.72
CA ASN A 56 -7.39 18.65 -4.48
C ASN A 56 -6.67 19.99 -4.33
N MET A 57 -5.53 20.03 -3.62
CA MET A 57 -4.71 21.25 -3.49
C MET A 57 -4.17 21.68 -4.85
N SER A 58 -3.70 20.74 -5.66
CA SER A 58 -3.24 21.03 -7.01
C SER A 58 -4.34 21.53 -7.93
N GLU A 59 -5.55 20.95 -7.90
CA GLU A 59 -6.66 21.43 -8.73
C GLU A 59 -7.07 22.87 -8.42
N ASN A 60 -6.91 23.31 -7.17
CA ASN A 60 -7.22 24.68 -6.76
C ASN A 60 -6.29 25.72 -7.41
N GLU A 61 -5.04 25.37 -7.70
CA GLU A 61 -4.01 26.29 -8.23
C GLU A 61 -3.68 26.02 -9.71
N ASN A 62 -3.67 24.76 -10.14
CA ASN A 62 -3.24 24.29 -11.47
C ASN A 62 -4.40 23.93 -12.41
N SER A 63 -5.61 24.41 -12.13
CA SER A 63 -6.86 24.06 -12.83
C SER A 63 -7.32 22.61 -12.63
N TYR A 64 -8.53 22.31 -13.09
CA TYR A 64 -9.15 20.99 -12.97
C TYR A 64 -8.30 19.87 -13.60
N LEU A 65 -8.31 18.69 -12.98
CA LEU A 65 -7.55 17.49 -13.37
C LEU A 65 -7.71 17.12 -14.84
N LYS A 66 -8.91 17.34 -15.41
CA LYS A 66 -9.21 17.10 -16.82
C LYS A 66 -8.35 17.92 -17.79
N SER A 67 -7.80 19.04 -17.34
CA SER A 67 -6.96 19.94 -18.13
C SER A 67 -5.46 19.66 -18.00
N TRP A 68 -5.06 18.77 -17.09
CA TRP A 68 -3.65 18.48 -16.85
C TRP A 68 -3.01 17.76 -18.04
N ASN A 69 -1.74 18.06 -18.28
CA ASN A 69 -0.96 17.46 -19.34
C ASN A 69 -0.28 16.16 -18.89
N PHE A 70 -0.92 15.03 -19.17
CA PHE A 70 -0.35 13.71 -18.89
C PHE A 70 0.72 13.27 -19.91
N ASN A 71 0.97 14.00 -21.01
CA ASN A 71 2.06 13.63 -21.95
C ASN A 71 3.47 13.94 -21.43
N LEU A 72 3.58 14.58 -20.27
CA LEU A 72 4.83 14.87 -19.59
C LEU A 72 5.55 13.59 -19.11
N SER A 73 6.85 13.68 -18.86
CA SER A 73 7.55 12.62 -18.12
C SER A 73 6.99 12.50 -16.69
N SER A 74 7.25 11.39 -16.00
CA SER A 74 6.83 11.25 -14.58
C SER A 74 7.44 12.34 -13.69
N GLU A 75 8.68 12.75 -13.97
CA GLU A 75 9.36 13.84 -13.26
C GLU A 75 8.69 15.19 -13.55
N ASP A 76 8.48 15.54 -14.82
CA ASP A 76 7.89 16.82 -15.19
C ASP A 76 6.43 16.91 -14.72
N PHE A 77 5.67 15.81 -14.78
CA PHE A 77 4.32 15.73 -14.25
C PHE A 77 4.31 16.00 -12.73
N TYR A 78 5.21 15.36 -11.99
CA TYR A 78 5.36 15.60 -10.55
C TYR A 78 5.70 17.06 -10.25
N LYS A 79 6.71 17.62 -10.94
CA LYS A 79 7.14 19.01 -10.71
C LYS A 79 6.09 20.04 -11.09
N THR A 80 5.27 19.75 -12.09
CA THR A 80 4.22 20.68 -12.55
C THR A 80 3.01 20.65 -11.63
N TYR A 81 2.56 19.46 -11.22
CA TYR A 81 1.26 19.32 -10.57
C TYR A 81 1.32 18.94 -9.09
N LEU A 82 2.41 18.39 -8.56
CA LEU A 82 2.39 17.70 -7.26
C LEU A 82 3.43 18.20 -6.26
N THR A 83 4.53 18.78 -6.73
CA THR A 83 5.72 19.08 -5.90
C THR A 83 5.43 19.97 -4.70
N ASP A 84 4.56 20.97 -4.85
CA ASP A 84 4.30 21.95 -3.78
C ASP A 84 3.35 21.43 -2.69
N TYR A 85 2.68 20.30 -2.93
CA TYR A 85 1.61 19.81 -2.06
C TYR A 85 2.02 18.55 -1.27
N PHE A 86 3.08 17.86 -1.70
CA PHE A 86 3.66 16.78 -0.91
C PHE A 86 4.68 17.30 0.10
N ASN A 87 4.63 16.78 1.33
CA ASN A 87 5.70 16.96 2.30
C ASN A 87 6.86 16.00 2.00
N VAL A 88 7.67 16.31 0.97
CA VAL A 88 8.81 15.49 0.54
C VAL A 88 10.08 15.84 1.31
N ILE A 89 10.83 14.81 1.69
CA ILE A 89 12.15 14.95 2.34
C ILE A 89 13.32 14.51 1.46
N SER A 90 13.05 13.74 0.40
CA SER A 90 14.06 13.26 -0.53
C SER A 90 13.43 12.88 -1.86
N GLU A 91 14.02 13.32 -2.97
CA GLU A 91 13.68 12.93 -4.34
C GLU A 91 14.77 12.01 -4.89
N CYS A 92 14.40 11.00 -5.67
CA CYS A 92 15.33 10.00 -6.19
C CYS A 92 15.35 9.90 -7.72
N SER A 93 14.46 10.63 -8.40
CA SER A 93 14.28 10.70 -9.86
C SER A 93 14.06 9.38 -10.62
N SER A 94 14.18 8.24 -9.93
CA SER A 94 14.09 6.87 -10.48
C SER A 94 13.85 5.85 -9.37
N LEU A 95 13.60 4.59 -9.73
CA LEU A 95 13.64 3.44 -8.83
C LEU A 95 15.10 3.15 -8.43
N SER A 96 15.63 3.92 -7.49
CA SER A 96 17.00 3.76 -6.99
C SER A 96 17.04 3.16 -5.59
N SER A 97 18.19 2.61 -5.22
CA SER A 97 18.44 2.11 -3.87
C SER A 97 18.32 3.21 -2.79
N ALA A 98 18.48 4.48 -3.15
CA ALA A 98 18.23 5.61 -2.25
C ALA A 98 16.75 5.68 -1.81
N CYS A 99 15.83 5.42 -2.74
CA CYS A 99 14.39 5.44 -2.46
C CYS A 99 13.77 4.09 -2.11
N PHE A 100 14.36 2.94 -2.43
CA PHE A 100 13.72 1.65 -2.11
C PHE A 100 14.68 0.56 -1.65
N GLY A 101 15.95 0.88 -1.38
CA GLY A 101 16.94 -0.09 -0.92
C GLY A 101 17.05 -1.28 -1.85
N ASP A 102 16.53 -2.43 -1.39
CA ASP A 102 16.50 -3.71 -2.12
C ASP A 102 15.46 -3.76 -3.25
N GLY A 103 14.71 -2.67 -3.47
CA GLY A 103 13.66 -2.57 -4.47
C GLY A 103 12.30 -3.09 -3.99
N ILE A 104 11.36 -3.17 -4.95
CA ILE A 104 9.98 -3.63 -4.75
C ILE A 104 9.78 -4.91 -5.55
N LYS A 105 9.00 -5.84 -4.99
CA LYS A 105 8.58 -7.05 -5.68
C LYS A 105 7.07 -7.06 -5.90
N TYR A 106 6.63 -7.61 -7.02
CA TYR A 106 5.24 -8.00 -7.21
C TYR A 106 4.86 -9.17 -6.28
N ALA A 107 3.56 -9.39 -6.08
CA ALA A 107 3.05 -10.49 -5.27
C ALA A 107 3.51 -11.87 -5.78
N ASN A 108 3.65 -12.03 -7.10
CA ASN A 108 4.19 -13.24 -7.75
C ASN A 108 5.71 -13.44 -7.57
N GLY A 109 6.43 -12.50 -6.94
CA GLY A 109 7.86 -12.60 -6.64
C GLY A 109 8.80 -11.96 -7.67
N ASN A 110 8.28 -11.55 -8.84
CA ASN A 110 9.05 -10.83 -9.84
C ASN A 110 9.44 -9.43 -9.34
N ASP A 111 10.57 -8.93 -9.81
CA ASP A 111 11.00 -7.56 -9.49
C ASP A 111 10.13 -6.52 -10.20
N PHE A 112 9.79 -5.47 -9.48
CA PHE A 112 9.13 -4.31 -10.06
C PHE A 112 10.13 -3.53 -10.90
N SER A 113 9.87 -3.41 -12.21
CA SER A 113 10.68 -2.61 -13.13
C SER A 113 9.83 -1.52 -13.78
N GLY A 114 9.82 -0.34 -13.16
CA GLY A 114 9.16 0.85 -13.72
C GLY A 114 10.13 1.64 -14.60
N THR A 115 10.04 1.49 -15.92
CA THR A 115 10.75 2.41 -16.84
C THR A 115 10.16 3.81 -16.70
N SER A 116 11.02 4.82 -16.60
CA SER A 116 10.61 6.24 -16.41
C SER A 116 9.80 6.50 -15.12
N ALA A 117 9.98 5.68 -14.09
CA ALA A 117 9.46 5.94 -12.75
C ALA A 117 10.11 7.21 -12.17
N TYR A 118 9.31 8.05 -11.51
CA TYR A 118 9.82 9.10 -10.65
C TYR A 118 9.47 8.75 -9.20
N SER A 119 10.41 8.86 -8.27
CA SER A 119 10.17 8.44 -6.89
C SER A 119 10.71 9.41 -5.85
N PHE A 120 10.03 9.41 -4.70
CA PHE A 120 10.30 10.33 -3.60
C PHE A 120 9.88 9.74 -2.25
N ILE A 121 10.42 10.31 -1.18
CA ILE A 121 10.19 9.93 0.22
C ILE A 121 9.45 11.07 0.92
N LEU A 122 8.37 10.73 1.60
CA LEU A 122 7.57 11.66 2.39
C LEU A 122 8.12 11.81 3.81
N ALA A 123 7.81 12.93 4.45
CA ALA A 123 8.27 13.25 5.81
C ALA A 123 7.83 12.24 6.89
N ASP A 124 6.77 11.49 6.64
CA ASP A 124 6.29 10.41 7.51
C ASP A 124 7.00 9.07 7.30
N GLY A 125 7.96 9.02 6.36
CA GLY A 125 8.72 7.84 6.00
C GLY A 125 8.08 6.97 4.91
N SER A 126 6.86 7.28 4.46
CA SER A 126 6.26 6.63 3.29
C SER A 126 7.03 6.95 2.01
N ARG A 127 6.97 6.05 1.04
CA ARG A 127 7.71 6.18 -0.22
C ARG A 127 6.73 6.05 -1.36
N VAL A 128 6.90 6.85 -2.40
CA VAL A 128 5.97 6.90 -3.52
C VAL A 128 6.73 6.77 -4.82
N ILE A 129 6.22 5.92 -5.70
CA ILE A 129 6.60 5.87 -7.11
C ILE A 129 5.44 6.41 -7.92
N LEU A 130 5.75 7.35 -8.80
CA LEU A 130 4.87 7.89 -9.80
C LEU A 130 5.29 7.38 -11.18
N LEU A 131 4.31 6.82 -11.89
CA LEU A 131 4.43 6.41 -13.28
C LEU A 131 3.38 7.16 -14.08
N ASN A 132 3.78 8.20 -14.81
CA ASN A 132 2.89 8.88 -15.73
C ASN A 132 2.92 8.20 -17.11
N GLN A 133 1.77 7.66 -17.55
CA GLN A 133 1.64 6.81 -18.74
C GLN A 133 0.77 7.46 -19.83
N LYS A 134 0.76 8.80 -19.89
CA LYS A 134 0.04 9.62 -20.90
C LYS A 134 -1.48 9.61 -20.79
N ALA A 135 -2.12 8.45 -20.67
CA ALA A 135 -3.57 8.36 -20.52
C ALA A 135 -4.01 8.48 -19.05
N HIS A 136 -3.16 8.04 -18.14
CA HIS A 136 -3.35 8.02 -16.70
C HIS A 136 -1.97 8.01 -16.01
N ALA A 137 -1.97 8.16 -14.70
CA ALA A 137 -0.77 8.00 -13.87
C ALA A 137 -1.04 6.99 -12.76
N HIS A 138 -0.03 6.18 -12.45
CA HIS A 138 -0.06 5.27 -11.30
C HIS A 138 0.79 5.79 -10.16
N PHE A 139 0.23 5.76 -8.96
CA PHE A 139 0.96 5.93 -7.71
C PHE A 139 1.13 4.56 -7.06
N LEU A 140 2.35 4.10 -6.89
CA LEU A 140 2.67 3.00 -5.97
C LEU A 140 3.13 3.63 -4.66
N TYR A 141 2.30 3.47 -3.64
CA TYR A 141 2.47 4.09 -2.34
C TYR A 141 2.86 3.02 -1.32
N ASP A 142 4.08 3.10 -0.82
CA ASP A 142 4.58 2.28 0.27
C ASP A 142 4.14 2.87 1.62
N ILE A 143 3.32 2.11 2.34
CA ILE A 143 2.71 2.55 3.60
C ILE A 143 3.58 2.30 4.84
N ASN A 144 4.68 1.56 4.73
CA ASN A 144 5.53 1.21 5.86
C ASN A 144 7.02 1.60 5.68
N GLY A 145 7.37 2.20 4.54
CA GLY A 145 8.68 2.74 4.24
C GLY A 145 9.58 1.73 3.55
N ASN A 146 10.75 1.41 4.14
CA ASN A 146 11.65 0.37 3.59
C ASN A 146 11.59 -0.91 4.44
N LYS A 147 10.53 -1.07 5.22
CA LYS A 147 10.36 -2.24 6.08
C LYS A 147 9.82 -3.37 5.22
N LYS A 148 10.43 -4.55 5.32
CA LYS A 148 9.95 -5.74 4.62
C LYS A 148 8.45 -5.96 4.88
N PRO A 149 7.69 -6.48 3.90
CA PRO A 149 8.19 -7.16 2.70
C PRO A 149 8.57 -6.30 1.47
N ASN A 150 8.23 -5.01 1.37
CA ASN A 150 8.34 -4.20 0.14
C ASN A 150 7.70 -4.91 -1.08
N LYS A 151 6.44 -5.34 -0.92
CA LYS A 151 5.68 -6.10 -1.91
C LYS A 151 4.39 -5.39 -2.32
N VAL A 152 4.16 -5.37 -3.63
CA VAL A 152 2.90 -4.88 -4.21
C VAL A 152 1.74 -5.73 -3.70
N GLY A 153 0.71 -5.04 -3.24
CA GLY A 153 -0.46 -5.66 -2.64
C GLY A 153 -0.21 -6.27 -1.27
N MET A 154 0.82 -5.83 -0.53
CA MET A 154 1.04 -6.11 0.90
C MET A 154 1.24 -4.81 1.69
N ASP A 155 2.30 -4.09 1.36
CA ASP A 155 2.69 -2.80 1.92
C ASP A 155 2.91 -1.72 0.86
N VAL A 156 2.98 -2.10 -0.43
CA VAL A 156 2.94 -1.18 -1.56
C VAL A 156 1.57 -1.26 -2.23
N PHE A 157 0.82 -0.16 -2.24
CA PHE A 157 -0.53 -0.10 -2.80
C PHE A 157 -0.60 0.82 -4.02
N VAL A 158 -1.40 0.42 -5.00
CA VAL A 158 -1.47 1.05 -6.32
C VAL A 158 -2.75 1.86 -6.46
N PHE A 159 -2.60 3.13 -6.81
CA PHE A 159 -3.69 4.04 -7.16
C PHE A 159 -3.51 4.57 -8.58
N THR A 160 -4.62 4.91 -9.21
CA THR A 160 -4.69 5.37 -10.60
C THR A 160 -5.35 6.74 -10.63
N LEU A 161 -4.66 7.71 -11.21
CA LEU A 161 -5.15 9.05 -11.47
C LEU A 161 -5.40 9.20 -12.96
N THR A 162 -6.60 9.62 -13.35
CA THR A 162 -6.97 9.78 -14.77
C THR A 162 -7.67 11.13 -15.01
N PRO A 163 -7.37 11.84 -16.13
CA PRO A 163 -8.05 13.08 -16.50
C PRO A 163 -9.39 12.84 -17.21
N ARG A 164 -9.80 11.58 -17.42
CA ARG A 164 -10.98 11.19 -18.20
C ARG A 164 -11.47 9.80 -17.83
N ALA A 165 -12.61 9.39 -18.38
CA ALA A 165 -13.02 7.99 -18.39
C ALA A 165 -11.87 7.10 -18.90
N PHE A 166 -11.59 6.03 -18.16
CA PHE A 166 -10.50 5.10 -18.43
C PHE A 166 -10.98 3.68 -18.22
N SER A 167 -10.98 2.91 -19.31
CA SER A 167 -11.33 1.50 -19.29
C SER A 167 -10.24 0.72 -19.99
N GLU A 168 -9.71 -0.28 -19.29
CA GLU A 168 -8.73 -1.22 -19.80
C GLU A 168 -9.11 -2.61 -19.29
N GLU A 169 -9.27 -3.54 -20.22
CA GLU A 169 -9.82 -4.86 -19.94
C GLU A 169 -8.98 -5.58 -18.88
N GLY A 170 -9.64 -6.01 -17.80
CA GLY A 170 -8.99 -6.73 -16.70
C GLY A 170 -8.19 -5.87 -15.72
N THR A 171 -8.12 -4.54 -15.88
CA THR A 171 -7.41 -3.64 -14.96
C THR A 171 -8.30 -2.53 -14.39
N HIS A 172 -9.08 -1.84 -15.22
CA HIS A 172 -9.86 -0.67 -14.83
C HIS A 172 -11.13 -0.49 -15.63
N ASN A 173 -12.16 0.04 -14.98
CA ASN A 173 -13.38 0.54 -15.65
C ASN A 173 -13.94 1.75 -14.89
N VAL A 174 -13.32 2.92 -15.06
CA VAL A 174 -13.70 4.16 -14.36
C VAL A 174 -14.37 5.16 -15.31
N PRO A 175 -15.55 5.71 -14.95
CA PRO A 175 -16.36 6.50 -15.88
C PRO A 175 -15.95 7.98 -15.95
N GLU A 176 -15.21 8.50 -14.98
CA GLU A 176 -14.96 9.94 -14.82
C GLU A 176 -13.49 10.22 -14.42
N PRO A 177 -13.01 11.47 -14.58
CA PRO A 177 -11.71 11.89 -14.05
C PRO A 177 -11.64 11.73 -12.53
N GLY A 178 -10.48 11.34 -12.01
CA GLY A 178 -10.26 11.27 -10.57
C GLY A 178 -9.16 10.31 -10.13
N LEU A 179 -9.02 10.19 -8.81
CA LEU A 179 -8.16 9.22 -8.13
C LEU A 179 -8.96 7.99 -7.73
N TYR A 180 -8.53 6.84 -8.22
CA TYR A 180 -9.17 5.54 -7.97
C TYR A 180 -8.15 4.52 -7.46
N PRO A 181 -8.55 3.54 -6.65
CA PRO A 181 -7.68 2.40 -6.40
C PRO A 181 -7.50 1.57 -7.67
N PHE A 182 -6.37 0.90 -7.81
CA PHE A 182 -6.18 -0.07 -8.90
C PHE A 182 -7.25 -1.17 -8.83
N GLY A 183 -7.88 -1.49 -9.96
CA GLY A 183 -9.02 -2.41 -10.02
C GLY A 183 -10.40 -1.74 -9.91
N ALA A 184 -10.48 -0.42 -9.77
CA ALA A 184 -11.76 0.28 -9.69
C ALA A 184 -12.63 0.02 -10.93
N GLY A 185 -13.90 -0.35 -10.69
CA GLY A 185 -14.89 -0.68 -11.71
C GLY A 185 -14.91 -2.15 -12.14
N LEU A 186 -13.95 -2.97 -11.67
CA LEU A 186 -13.96 -4.42 -11.90
C LEU A 186 -14.84 -5.14 -10.88
N SER A 187 -15.23 -6.38 -11.20
CA SER A 187 -15.85 -7.26 -10.22
C SER A 187 -14.84 -7.69 -9.15
N ARG A 188 -15.35 -8.06 -7.96
CA ARG A 188 -14.50 -8.55 -6.88
C ARG A 188 -13.64 -9.76 -7.28
N ASN A 189 -14.17 -10.67 -8.10
CA ASN A 189 -13.46 -11.87 -8.52
C ASN A 189 -12.30 -11.56 -9.48
N GLU A 190 -12.48 -10.57 -10.36
CA GLU A 190 -11.41 -10.07 -11.22
C GLU A 190 -10.31 -9.42 -10.38
N MET A 191 -10.68 -8.56 -9.43
CA MET A 191 -9.71 -7.94 -8.51
C MET A 191 -8.97 -8.99 -7.67
N LEU A 192 -9.66 -10.02 -7.19
CA LEU A 192 -9.04 -11.12 -6.45
C LEU A 192 -8.04 -11.89 -7.29
N THR A 193 -8.35 -12.14 -8.56
CA THR A 193 -7.45 -12.83 -9.50
C THR A 193 -6.19 -12.00 -9.74
N GLN A 194 -6.34 -10.71 -10.00
CA GLN A 194 -5.22 -9.78 -10.20
C GLN A 194 -4.38 -9.57 -8.93
N CYS A 195 -5.02 -9.50 -7.77
CA CYS A 195 -4.37 -9.41 -6.46
C CYS A 195 -3.52 -10.65 -6.16
N LYS A 196 -3.97 -11.85 -6.55
CA LYS A 196 -3.18 -13.09 -6.43
C LYS A 196 -2.04 -13.18 -7.45
N GLY A 197 -2.15 -12.49 -8.58
CA GLY A 197 -1.13 -12.39 -9.62
C GLY A 197 -0.02 -11.41 -9.26
N GLN A 198 -0.09 -10.19 -9.78
CA GLN A 198 0.93 -9.16 -9.55
C GLN A 198 0.71 -8.38 -8.25
N GLY A 199 -0.52 -8.37 -7.72
CA GLY A 199 -0.84 -7.68 -6.47
C GLY A 199 -1.43 -6.28 -6.65
N ASP A 200 -1.46 -5.74 -7.87
CA ASP A 200 -1.85 -4.34 -8.10
C ASP A 200 -3.29 -4.06 -7.64
N ALA A 201 -4.23 -4.97 -7.98
CA ALA A 201 -5.64 -4.87 -7.63
C ALA A 201 -5.96 -5.19 -6.16
N CYS A 202 -4.96 -5.54 -5.34
CA CYS A 202 -5.17 -5.72 -3.90
C CYS A 202 -5.70 -4.44 -3.24
N THR A 203 -5.31 -3.27 -3.75
CA THR A 203 -5.82 -1.96 -3.31
C THR A 203 -7.34 -1.86 -3.50
N GLY A 204 -7.82 -2.10 -4.73
CA GLY A 204 -9.25 -2.08 -5.05
C GLY A 204 -10.03 -3.17 -4.34
N LEU A 205 -9.44 -4.36 -4.18
CA LEU A 205 -10.05 -5.46 -3.44
C LEU A 205 -10.32 -5.07 -1.98
N ILE A 206 -9.33 -4.57 -1.25
CA ILE A 206 -9.48 -4.15 0.16
C ILE A 206 -10.55 -3.05 0.27
N ILE A 207 -10.51 -2.05 -0.61
CA ILE A 207 -11.44 -0.92 -0.56
C ILE A 207 -12.87 -1.38 -0.89
N SER A 208 -13.05 -2.24 -1.90
CA SER A 208 -14.36 -2.81 -2.24
C SER A 208 -14.91 -3.74 -1.15
N ASP A 209 -14.03 -4.37 -0.37
CA ASP A 209 -14.37 -5.13 0.83
C ASP A 209 -14.58 -4.23 2.07
N ASN A 210 -14.86 -2.93 1.88
CA ASN A 210 -15.06 -1.95 2.96
C ASN A 210 -13.88 -1.88 3.94
N TYR A 211 -12.66 -1.90 3.41
CA TYR A 211 -11.43 -1.92 4.19
C TYR A 211 -11.31 -3.13 5.12
N GLN A 212 -11.74 -4.31 4.64
CA GLN A 212 -11.58 -5.58 5.35
C GLN A 212 -10.70 -6.52 4.54
N ILE A 213 -9.68 -7.07 5.19
CA ILE A 213 -8.85 -8.14 4.62
C ILE A 213 -9.54 -9.46 4.95
N LYS A 214 -10.24 -10.02 3.96
CA LYS A 214 -10.99 -11.28 4.10
C LYS A 214 -10.05 -12.50 4.08
N SER A 215 -10.57 -13.66 4.45
CA SER A 215 -9.77 -14.90 4.53
C SER A 215 -9.27 -15.42 3.18
N ASP A 216 -9.86 -14.97 2.06
CA ASP A 216 -9.46 -15.31 0.71
C ASP A 216 -8.37 -14.40 0.13
N PHE A 217 -7.97 -13.37 0.89
CA PHE A 217 -6.87 -12.49 0.54
C PHE A 217 -5.55 -13.27 0.47
N PRO A 218 -4.63 -12.96 -0.47
CA PRO A 218 -3.38 -13.71 -0.66
C PRO A 218 -2.33 -13.60 0.48
N TRP A 219 -2.73 -13.31 1.74
CA TRP A 219 -1.86 -13.20 2.93
C TRP A 219 -2.23 -14.17 4.05
#